data_AF-A0A534J0Y0-F1
#
_entry.id   AF-A0A534J0Y0-F1
#
_cell.length_a   1.000
_cell.length_b   1.000
_cell.length_c   1.000
_cell.angle_alpha   90.00
_cell.angle_beta   90.00
_cell.angle_gamma   90.00
#
_symmetry.space_group_name_H-M   'P 1'
#
loop_
_entity.id
_entity.type
_entity.pdbx_description
1 polymer ?
#
loop_
_entity_poly.entity_id
_entity_poly.type
_entity_poly.pdbx_seq_one_letter_code
_entity_poly.pdbx_strand_id
1 'polypeptide(L)'
;MNEEQEKIIALCRNFVASMMQVETGITTMHEKMSKGERQEALKAVLRWLDTSPEIPANSYTRELAREILGQLSASAFYEDYSGSSDSYIQ
;
A
#
# COMPACT_ATOMS: atom_id res chain seq x y z
N MET A 1 23.13 -17.28 11.92
CA MET A 1 22.44 -16.79 10.72
C MET A 1 23.54 -16.32 9.77
N ASN A 2 23.46 -16.60 8.48
CA ASN A 2 24.45 -16.07 7.53
C ASN A 2 24.06 -14.65 7.09
N GLU A 3 24.99 -13.93 6.48
CA GLU A 3 24.81 -12.53 6.07
C GLU A 3 23.60 -12.35 5.14
N GLU A 4 23.37 -13.30 4.22
CA GLU A 4 22.24 -13.23 3.29
C GLU A 4 20.90 -13.38 4.01
N GLN A 5 20.81 -14.31 4.98
CA GLN A 5 19.61 -14.47 5.81
C GLN A 5 19.32 -13.20 6.63
N GLU A 6 20.35 -12.55 7.18
CA GLU A 6 20.20 -11.29 7.90
C GLU A 6 19.67 -10.17 7.01
N LYS A 7 20.18 -10.06 5.78
CA LYS A 7 19.70 -9.09 4.79
C LYS A 7 18.22 -9.30 4.43
N ILE A 8 17.83 -10.54 4.14
CA ILE A 8 16.44 -10.86 3.81
C ILE A 8 15.51 -10.54 4.99
N ILE A 9 15.89 -10.91 6.22
CA ILE A 9 15.09 -10.60 7.41
C ILE A 9 14.96 -9.08 7.62
N ALA A 10 16.03 -8.33 7.40
CA ALA A 10 16.00 -6.87 7.47
C ALA A 10 15.03 -6.27 6.43
N LEU A 11 15.07 -6.77 5.18
CA LEU A 11 14.13 -6.35 4.14
C LEU A 11 12.67 -6.64 4.52
N CYS A 12 12.38 -7.84 5.03
CA CYS A 12 11.02 -8.18 5.47
C CYS A 12 10.54 -7.29 6.63
N ARG A 13 11.39 -7.02 7.61
CA ARG A 13 11.05 -6.12 8.73
C ARG A 13 10.79 -4.70 8.25
N ASN A 14 11.63 -4.20 7.34
CA ASN A 14 11.45 -2.87 6.76
C ASN A 14 10.15 -2.79 5.97
N PHE A 15 9.82 -3.82 5.18
CA PHE A 15 8.57 -3.89 4.44
C PHE A 15 7.35 -3.79 5.38
N VAL A 16 7.30 -4.62 6.43
CA VAL A 16 6.19 -4.59 7.40
C VAL A 16 6.09 -3.25 8.13
N ALA A 17 7.23 -2.67 8.54
CA ALA A 17 7.24 -1.36 9.18
C ALA A 17 6.73 -0.26 8.23
N SER A 18 7.11 -0.30 6.96
CA SER A 18 6.61 0.63 5.94
C SER A 18 5.11 0.44 5.69
N MET A 19 4.59 -0.79 5.67
CA MET A 19 3.16 -1.03 5.54
C MET A 19 2.37 -0.38 6.68
N MET A 20 2.80 -0.53 7.93
CA MET A 20 2.15 0.13 9.08
C MET A 20 2.14 1.66 8.96
N GLN A 21 3.22 2.25 8.44
CA GLN A 21 3.29 3.70 8.22
C GLN A 21 2.34 4.16 7.13
N VAL A 22 2.22 3.41 6.03
CA VAL A 22 1.26 3.70 4.95
C VAL A 22 -0.16 3.59 5.47
N GLU A 23 -0.49 2.53 6.20
CA GLU A 23 -1.81 2.34 6.83
C GLU A 23 -2.15 3.53 7.73
N THR A 24 -1.26 3.92 8.63
CA THR A 24 -1.45 5.08 9.52
C THR A 24 -1.59 6.38 8.73
N GLY A 25 -0.80 6.56 7.67
CA GLY A 25 -0.86 7.72 6.80
C GLY A 25 -2.21 7.83 6.10
N ILE A 26 -2.74 6.72 5.59
CA ILE A 26 -4.02 6.65 4.91
C ILE A 26 -5.19 6.78 5.89
N THR A 27 -5.15 6.16 7.07
CA THR A 27 -6.25 6.30 8.04
C THR A 27 -6.35 7.72 8.59
N THR A 28 -5.23 8.42 8.78
CA THR A 28 -5.19 9.80 9.31
C THR A 28 -5.26 10.90 8.24
N MET A 29 -5.29 10.55 6.95
CA MET A 29 -5.24 11.57 5.88
C MET A 29 -6.49 12.48 5.89
N HIS A 30 -7.63 11.97 6.35
CA HIS A 30 -8.88 12.74 6.42
C HIS A 30 -8.81 13.91 7.42
N GLU A 31 -7.92 13.81 8.42
CA GLU A 31 -7.69 14.86 9.42
C GLU A 31 -6.79 15.98 8.87
N LYS A 32 -5.96 15.67 7.86
CA LYS A 32 -4.89 16.55 7.36
C LYS A 32 -5.17 17.11 5.96
N MET A 33 -6.09 16.50 5.22
CA MET A 33 -6.37 16.80 3.81
C MET A 33 -7.87 16.79 3.54
N SER A 34 -8.32 17.74 2.72
CA SER A 34 -9.66 17.73 2.15
C SER A 34 -9.89 16.49 1.27
N LYS A 35 -11.16 16.17 0.98
CA LYS A 35 -11.50 15.04 0.08
C LYS A 35 -10.81 15.15 -1.28
N GLY A 36 -10.73 16.35 -1.86
CA GLY A 36 -10.08 16.58 -3.15
C GLY A 36 -8.57 16.32 -3.09
N GLU A 37 -7.89 16.84 -2.06
CA GLU A 37 -6.45 16.61 -1.86
C GLU A 37 -6.12 15.13 -1.68
N ARG A 38 -6.96 14.38 -0.94
CA ARG A 38 -6.80 12.92 -0.77
C ARG A 38 -6.92 12.18 -2.10
N GLN A 39 -7.89 12.56 -2.93
CA GLN A 39 -8.08 11.96 -4.25
C GLN A 39 -6.89 12.24 -5.18
N GLU A 40 -6.35 13.46 -5.16
CA GLU A 40 -5.17 13.80 -5.95
C GLU A 40 -3.91 13.09 -5.45
N ALA A 41 -3.73 12.95 -4.13
CA ALA A 41 -2.64 12.16 -3.56
C ALA A 41 -2.69 10.69 -4.03
N LEU A 42 -3.87 10.06 -3.99
CA LEU A 42 -4.04 8.69 -4.46
C LEU A 42 -3.74 8.56 -5.97
N LYS A 43 -4.27 9.46 -6.79
CA LYS A 43 -4.00 9.47 -8.25
C LYS A 43 -2.51 9.63 -8.54
N ALA A 44 -1.81 10.48 -7.77
CA ALA A 44 -0.37 10.67 -7.94
C ALA A 44 0.41 9.39 -7.66
N VAL A 45 0.08 8.66 -6.59
CA VAL A 45 0.71 7.37 -6.25
C VAL A 45 0.43 6.31 -7.31
N LEU A 46 -0.82 6.17 -7.75
CA LEU A 46 -1.20 5.20 -8.79
C LEU A 46 -0.49 5.50 -10.13
N ARG A 47 -0.43 6.78 -10.52
CA ARG A 47 0.28 7.20 -11.72
C ARG A 47 1.77 6.91 -11.63
N TRP A 48 2.39 7.15 -10.47
CA TRP A 48 3.78 6.80 -10.24
C TRP A 48 3.99 5.29 -10.41
N LEU A 49 3.20 4.45 -9.75
CA LEU A 49 3.28 2.98 -9.91
C LEU A 49 3.13 2.52 -11.37
N ASP A 50 2.24 3.15 -12.13
CA ASP A 50 2.02 2.83 -13.54
C ASP A 50 3.22 3.21 -14.41
N THR A 51 3.93 4.29 -14.07
CA THR A 51 5.00 4.85 -14.90
C THR A 51 6.40 4.54 -14.43
N SER A 52 6.56 3.94 -13.24
CA SER A 52 7.85 3.54 -12.66
C SER A 52 8.57 2.49 -13.52
N PRO A 53 9.66 2.83 -14.22
CA PRO A 53 10.42 1.88 -15.04
C PRO A 53 11.14 0.81 -14.21
N GLU A 54 11.42 1.09 -12.93
CA GLU A 54 12.08 0.20 -11.99
C GLU A 54 11.20 -0.97 -11.52
N ILE A 55 9.88 -0.87 -11.72
CA ILE A 55 8.92 -1.94 -11.42
C ILE A 55 8.51 -2.56 -12.76
N PRO A 56 8.88 -3.79 -13.10
CA PRO A 56 8.48 -4.38 -14.38
C PRO A 56 6.95 -4.38 -14.55
N ALA A 57 6.47 -4.07 -15.77
CA ALA A 57 5.05 -3.89 -16.05
C ALA A 57 4.20 -5.15 -15.75
N ASN A 58 4.80 -6.33 -15.85
CA ASN A 58 4.19 -7.64 -15.56
C ASN A 58 4.67 -8.25 -14.23
N SER A 59 5.28 -7.45 -13.34
CA SER A 59 5.73 -7.95 -12.05
C SER A 59 4.55 -8.11 -11.09
N TYR A 60 4.55 -9.20 -10.34
CA TYR A 60 3.62 -9.43 -9.23
C TYR A 60 3.66 -8.30 -8.19
N THR A 61 4.84 -7.69 -7.98
CA THR A 61 5.00 -6.53 -7.09
C THR A 61 4.12 -5.36 -7.47
N ARG A 62 3.94 -5.11 -8.77
CA ARG A 62 3.09 -4.03 -9.27
C ARG A 62 1.62 -4.29 -8.97
N GLU A 63 1.17 -5.52 -9.16
CA GLU A 63 -0.20 -5.95 -8.85
C GLU A 63 -0.49 -5.86 -7.36
N LEU A 64 0.42 -6.39 -6.53
CA LEU A 64 0.32 -6.34 -5.08
C LEU A 64 0.27 -4.90 -4.56
N ALA A 65 1.09 -4.00 -5.09
CA ALA A 65 1.09 -2.59 -4.70
C ALA A 65 -0.24 -1.90 -5.02
N ARG A 66 -0.84 -2.18 -6.19
CA ARG A 66 -2.14 -1.62 -6.56
C ARG A 66 -3.25 -2.14 -5.64
N GLU A 67 -3.25 -3.43 -5.31
CA GLU A 67 -4.26 -4.02 -4.44
C GLU A 67 -4.20 -3.41 -3.03
N ILE A 68 -3.00 -3.36 -2.42
CA ILE A 68 -2.82 -2.78 -1.07
C ILE A 68 -3.30 -1.32 -1.04
N LEU A 69 -2.94 -0.51 -2.03
CA LEU A 69 -3.38 0.89 -2.10
C LEU A 69 -4.88 1.02 -2.33
N GLY A 70 -5.48 0.13 -3.12
CA GLY A 70 -6.92 0.09 -3.35
C GLY A 70 -7.69 -0.21 -2.06
N GLN A 71 -7.29 -1.25 -1.33
CA GLN A 71 -7.87 -1.67 -0.06
C GLN A 71 -7.78 -0.57 1.00
N LEU A 72 -6.59 0.04 1.16
CA LEU A 72 -6.37 1.11 2.13
C LEU A 72 -7.16 2.38 1.77
N SER A 73 -7.27 2.70 0.48
CA SER A 73 -8.08 3.84 0.05
C SER A 73 -9.55 3.60 0.34
N ALA A 74 -10.07 2.40 0.05
CA ALA A 74 -11.45 2.06 0.32
C ALA A 74 -11.80 2.18 1.81
N SER A 75 -10.95 1.68 2.71
CA SER A 75 -11.16 1.82 4.17
C SER A 75 -11.12 3.26 4.67
N ALA A 76 -10.42 4.16 3.98
CA ALA A 76 -10.38 5.59 4.32
C ALA A 76 -11.52 6.42 3.73
N PHE A 77 -12.16 5.95 2.64
CA PHE A 77 -13.20 6.72 1.92
C PHE A 77 -14.62 6.22 2.16
N TYR A 78 -14.80 4.96 2.56
CA TYR A 78 -16.09 4.36 2.82
C TYR A 78 -16.17 3.96 4.30
N GLU A 79 -17.06 4.61 5.06
CA GLU A 79 -17.24 4.35 6.50
C GLU A 79 -17.61 2.89 6.79
N ASP A 80 -18.29 2.22 5.85
CA ASP A 80 -18.77 0.84 5.99
C ASP A 80 -17.82 -0.21 5.38
N TYR A 81 -16.61 0.17 4.96
CA TYR A 81 -15.68 -0.76 4.33
C TYR A 81 -14.86 -1.55 5.36
N SER A 82 -15.18 -2.85 5.48
CA SER A 82 -14.50 -3.79 6.38
C SER A 82 -13.43 -4.66 5.70
N GLY A 83 -13.05 -4.32 4.46
CA GLY A 83 -12.17 -5.14 3.62
C GLY A 83 -12.92 -6.19 2.81
N SER A 84 -12.20 -6.85 1.90
CA SER A 84 -12.68 -8.10 1.29
C SER A 84 -12.53 -9.23 2.32
N SER A 85 -13.63 -9.87 2.72
CA SER A 85 -13.55 -11.17 3.40
C SER A 85 -13.18 -12.23 2.37
N ASP A 86 -11.93 -12.23 1.93
CA ASP A 86 -11.42 -13.27 1.05
C ASP A 86 -11.33 -14.56 1.87
N SER A 87 -12.27 -15.48 1.60
CA SER A 87 -12.39 -16.75 2.30
C SER A 87 -11.21 -17.71 2.03
N TYR A 88 -10.28 -17.34 1.13
CA TYR A 88 -9.11 -18.13 0.79
C TYR A 88 -7.83 -17.78 1.57
N ILE A 89 -7.83 -16.73 2.38
CA ILE A 89 -6.69 -16.38 3.25
C ILE A 89 -7.11 -16.67 4.70
N GLN A 90 -6.72 -17.86 5.21
CA GLN A 90 -6.84 -18.25 6.62
C GLN A 90 -5.52 -18.07 7.36
#